data_AF-A0ABD5Q7G0-F1
#
_entry.id   AF-A0ABD5Q7G0-F1
#
_cell.length_a   1.000
_cell.length_b   1.000
_cell.length_c   1.000
_cell.angle_alpha   90.00
_cell.angle_beta   90.00
_cell.angle_gamma   90.00
#
_symmetry.space_group_name_H-M   'P 1'
#
loop_
_entity.id
_entity.type
_entity.pdbx_description
1 polymer ?
#
loop_
_entity_poly.entity_id
_entity_poly.type
_entity_poly.pdbx_seq_one_letter_code
_entity_poly.pdbx_strand_id
1 'polypeptide(L)'
;MSDIGRWVVWGLLPSVIGGLLLNTIVPFDTINSEVFAVVLTDPILRTGGLIIVLVAPVYFAVSYIIGLVSSLVDRRREIQKSNSPSAFSVPSRPSKLIWHGVVRHYGADWFVTVGEPRRGSQRYAYIEKGPCCPNCQTEMLRRNKTRLFVLKRRVWLCPECETVVDRPKEMLFEEERGVKNVVEKHVIASLSADDPEEYIESLDNIDTGQWGKRVR
;
A
#
# COMPACT_ATOMS: atom_id res chain seq x y z
N MET A 1 -10.72 2.72 2.42
CA MET A 1 -11.48 2.80 1.15
C MET A 1 -10.45 2.95 0.04
N SER A 2 -10.31 1.98 -0.87
CA SER A 2 -9.23 2.02 -1.88
C SER A 2 -9.38 3.25 -2.78
N ASP A 3 -8.28 3.95 -3.10
CA ASP A 3 -8.31 5.18 -3.92
C ASP A 3 -9.02 4.96 -5.27
N ILE A 4 -8.95 3.75 -5.82
CA ILE A 4 -9.68 3.35 -7.04
C ILE A 4 -11.21 3.49 -6.87
N GLY A 5 -11.74 3.14 -5.70
CA GLY A 5 -13.17 3.29 -5.40
C GLY A 5 -13.59 4.76 -5.31
N ARG A 6 -12.69 5.64 -4.88
CA ARG A 6 -12.92 7.08 -4.85
C ARG A 6 -12.92 7.65 -6.28
N TRP A 7 -12.04 7.20 -7.17
CA TRP A 7 -12.05 7.64 -8.57
C TRP A 7 -13.24 7.11 -9.39
N VAL A 8 -13.67 5.87 -9.15
CA VAL A 8 -14.89 5.30 -9.77
C VAL A 8 -16.12 6.08 -9.29
N VAL A 9 -16.23 6.33 -7.99
CA VAL A 9 -17.33 7.11 -7.43
C VAL A 9 -17.31 8.54 -7.96
N TRP A 10 -16.17 9.24 -7.96
CA TRP A 10 -16.11 10.64 -8.41
C TRP A 10 -16.06 10.83 -9.93
N GLY A 11 -15.74 9.80 -10.71
CA GLY A 11 -15.76 9.86 -12.18
C GLY A 11 -17.09 9.39 -12.77
N LEU A 12 -17.62 8.27 -12.27
CA LEU A 12 -18.88 7.70 -12.77
C LEU A 12 -20.11 8.29 -12.10
N LEU A 13 -20.09 8.69 -10.81
CA LEU A 13 -21.29 9.35 -10.25
C LEU A 13 -21.60 10.64 -11.00
N PRO A 14 -20.68 11.58 -11.27
CA PRO A 14 -21.07 12.81 -11.95
C PRO A 14 -21.54 12.59 -13.39
N SER A 15 -21.08 11.55 -14.08
CA SER A 15 -21.56 11.19 -15.42
C SER A 15 -22.90 10.46 -15.39
N VAL A 16 -23.12 9.57 -14.42
CA VAL A 16 -24.39 8.86 -14.25
C VAL A 16 -25.44 9.79 -13.67
N ILE A 17 -25.10 10.62 -12.68
CA ILE A 17 -25.92 11.69 -12.12
C ILE A 17 -26.11 12.79 -13.16
N GLY A 18 -25.10 13.15 -13.95
CA GLY A 18 -25.25 14.11 -15.05
C GLY A 18 -26.16 13.59 -16.16
N GLY A 19 -26.03 12.32 -16.53
CA GLY A 19 -26.92 11.64 -17.48
C GLY A 19 -28.34 11.46 -16.94
N LEU A 20 -28.50 11.12 -15.66
CA LEU A 20 -29.79 11.05 -14.98
C LEU A 20 -30.40 12.44 -14.80
N LEU A 21 -29.63 13.45 -14.41
CA LEU A 21 -30.08 14.84 -14.28
C LEU A 21 -30.45 15.42 -15.63
N LEU A 22 -29.74 15.10 -16.71
CA LEU A 22 -30.17 15.45 -18.06
C LEU A 22 -31.50 14.78 -18.41
N ASN A 23 -31.72 13.53 -18.00
CA ASN A 23 -32.97 12.81 -18.23
C ASN A 23 -34.13 13.24 -17.30
N THR A 24 -33.83 13.74 -16.09
CA THR A 24 -34.85 14.13 -15.09
C THR A 24 -35.15 15.63 -15.06
N ILE A 25 -34.18 16.50 -15.41
CA ILE A 25 -34.37 17.96 -15.53
C ILE A 25 -34.92 18.30 -16.92
N VAL A 26 -34.55 17.51 -17.94
CA VAL A 26 -35.12 17.63 -19.29
C VAL A 26 -35.76 16.31 -19.66
N PRO A 27 -37.00 16.03 -19.23
CA PRO A 27 -37.80 15.01 -19.88
C PRO A 27 -37.86 15.40 -21.36
N PHE A 28 -37.31 14.58 -22.25
CA PHE A 28 -37.41 14.81 -23.70
C PHE A 28 -38.86 14.93 -24.15
N ASP A 29 -39.79 14.39 -23.37
CA ASP A 29 -41.24 14.45 -23.57
C ASP A 29 -41.87 15.80 -23.15
N THR A 30 -41.16 16.68 -22.42
CA THR A 30 -41.67 17.99 -21.95
C THR A 30 -40.91 19.19 -22.50
N ILE A 31 -39.96 18.98 -23.43
CA ILE A 31 -39.39 20.11 -24.15
C ILE A 31 -40.48 20.65 -25.08
N ASN A 32 -41.09 21.77 -24.71
CA ASN A 32 -41.98 22.50 -25.61
C ASN A 32 -41.26 22.65 -26.96
N SER A 33 -41.85 22.08 -28.02
CA SER A 33 -41.28 22.05 -29.37
C SER A 33 -40.89 23.45 -29.86
N GLU A 34 -41.52 24.49 -29.32
CA GLU A 34 -41.23 25.90 -29.60
C GLU A 34 -39.86 26.36 -29.10
N VAL A 35 -39.43 25.97 -27.90
CA VAL A 35 -38.11 26.36 -27.36
C VAL A 35 -36.99 25.61 -28.11
N PHE A 36 -37.23 24.33 -28.43
CA PHE A 36 -36.30 23.56 -29.25
C PHE A 36 -36.24 24.09 -30.69
N ALA A 37 -37.37 24.55 -31.24
CA ALA A 37 -37.44 25.20 -32.55
C ALA A 37 -36.70 26.56 -32.58
N VAL A 38 -36.76 27.36 -31.51
CA VAL A 38 -35.99 28.62 -31.38
C VAL A 38 -34.49 28.33 -31.31
N VAL A 39 -34.07 27.30 -30.57
CA VAL A 39 -32.65 26.87 -30.50
C VAL A 39 -32.16 26.31 -31.85
N LEU A 40 -33.03 25.69 -32.64
CA LEU A 40 -32.71 25.16 -33.98
C LEU A 40 -32.76 26.21 -35.10
N THR A 41 -33.53 27.30 -34.91
CA THR A 41 -33.66 28.38 -35.90
C THR A 41 -32.64 29.49 -35.69
N ASP A 42 -32.17 29.75 -34.45
CA ASP A 42 -31.07 30.67 -34.20
C ASP A 42 -29.71 30.04 -34.57
N PRO A 43 -29.00 30.56 -35.58
CA PRO A 43 -27.76 29.97 -36.06
C PRO A 43 -26.65 29.96 -35.01
N ILE A 44 -26.65 30.92 -34.07
CA ILE A 44 -25.61 31.04 -33.03
C ILE A 44 -25.82 29.99 -31.95
N LEU A 45 -27.05 29.82 -31.48
CA LEU A 45 -27.38 28.82 -30.45
C LEU A 45 -27.26 27.40 -30.99
N ARG A 46 -27.62 27.18 -32.26
CA ARG A 46 -27.47 25.89 -32.93
C ARG A 46 -26.00 25.47 -33.09
N THR A 47 -25.14 26.39 -33.52
CA THR A 47 -23.69 26.10 -33.62
C THR A 47 -23.06 25.90 -32.25
N GLY A 48 -23.39 26.73 -31.26
CA GLY A 48 -22.93 26.57 -29.88
C GLY A 48 -23.34 25.22 -29.27
N GLY A 49 -24.60 24.82 -29.43
CA GLY A 49 -25.11 23.53 -28.95
C GLY A 49 -24.43 22.33 -29.62
N LEU A 50 -24.26 22.36 -30.94
CA LEU A 50 -23.56 21.29 -31.66
C LEU A 50 -22.09 21.16 -31.26
N ILE A 51 -21.41 22.28 -31.04
CA ILE A 51 -20.01 22.28 -30.58
C ILE A 51 -19.92 21.64 -29.20
N ILE A 52 -20.80 21.98 -28.25
CA ILE A 52 -20.78 21.38 -26.91
C ILE A 52 -21.06 19.88 -26.98
N VAL A 53 -22.07 19.46 -27.75
CA VAL A 53 -22.44 18.03 -27.88
C VAL A 53 -21.34 17.20 -28.55
N LEU A 54 -20.61 17.76 -29.52
CA LEU A 54 -19.53 17.04 -30.22
C LEU A 54 -18.19 17.10 -29.48
N VAL A 55 -17.84 18.25 -28.91
CA VAL A 55 -16.51 18.49 -28.34
C VAL A 55 -16.44 18.03 -26.88
N ALA A 56 -17.50 18.21 -26.08
CA ALA A 56 -17.45 17.85 -24.67
C ALA A 56 -17.22 16.34 -24.44
N PRO A 57 -17.93 15.40 -25.11
CA PRO A 57 -17.70 13.98 -24.90
C PRO A 57 -16.28 13.55 -25.28
N VAL A 58 -15.74 14.10 -26.37
CA VAL A 58 -14.36 13.83 -26.82
C VAL A 58 -13.36 14.37 -25.81
N TYR A 59 -13.55 15.59 -25.33
CA TYR A 59 -12.67 16.21 -24.33
C TYR A 59 -12.65 15.43 -23.00
N PHE A 60 -13.83 15.04 -22.50
CA PHE A 60 -13.93 14.25 -21.27
C PHE A 60 -13.35 12.85 -21.45
N ALA A 61 -13.59 12.19 -22.59
CA ALA A 61 -13.01 10.87 -22.89
C ALA A 61 -11.48 10.92 -22.94
N VAL A 62 -10.90 11.91 -23.63
CA VAL A 62 -9.44 12.08 -23.71
C VAL A 62 -8.85 12.38 -22.33
N SER A 63 -9.46 13.29 -21.57
CA SER A 63 -9.01 13.64 -20.22
C SER A 63 -9.04 12.45 -19.27
N TYR A 64 -10.10 11.62 -19.37
CA TYR A 64 -10.23 10.39 -18.59
C TYR A 64 -9.14 9.36 -18.93
N ILE A 65 -8.86 9.16 -20.23
CA ILE A 65 -7.81 8.23 -20.68
C ILE A 65 -6.43 8.70 -20.19
N ILE A 66 -6.13 10.01 -20.29
CA ILE A 66 -4.87 10.58 -19.80
C ILE A 66 -4.74 10.34 -18.30
N GLY A 67 -5.78 10.59 -17.50
CA GLY A 67 -5.77 10.34 -16.05
C GLY A 67 -5.59 8.87 -15.69
N LEU A 68 -6.18 7.95 -16.47
CA LEU A 68 -5.96 6.51 -16.31
C LEU A 68 -4.51 6.13 -16.59
N VAL A 69 -3.95 6.61 -17.70
CA VAL A 69 -2.57 6.30 -18.09
C VAL A 69 -1.58 6.89 -17.10
N SER A 70 -1.75 8.13 -16.67
CA SER A 70 -0.88 8.76 -15.66
C SER A 70 -0.95 8.01 -14.34
N SER A 71 -2.15 7.61 -13.88
CA SER A 71 -2.32 6.81 -12.68
C SER A 71 -1.61 5.45 -12.76
N LEU A 72 -1.69 4.77 -13.91
CA LEU A 72 -0.98 3.51 -14.13
C LEU A 72 0.54 3.70 -14.17
N VAL A 73 1.03 4.79 -14.77
CA VAL A 73 2.45 5.14 -14.81
C VAL A 73 2.97 5.49 -13.42
N ASP A 74 2.23 6.28 -12.64
CA ASP A 74 2.61 6.66 -11.28
C ASP A 74 2.65 5.44 -10.36
N ARG A 75 1.65 4.55 -10.47
CA ARG A 75 1.66 3.28 -9.76
C ARG A 75 2.85 2.40 -10.16
N ARG A 76 3.21 2.37 -11.45
CA ARG A 76 4.40 1.65 -11.91
C ARG A 76 5.69 2.30 -11.39
N ARG A 77 5.75 3.63 -11.34
CA ARG A 77 6.89 4.38 -10.77
C ARG A 77 7.03 4.15 -9.28
N GLU A 78 5.95 4.08 -8.52
CA GLU A 78 5.96 3.72 -7.10
C GLU A 78 6.48 2.29 -6.89
N ILE A 79 5.95 1.34 -7.68
CA ILE A 79 6.45 -0.05 -7.66
C ILE A 79 7.93 -0.08 -8.03
N GLN A 80 8.35 0.68 -9.04
CA GLN A 80 9.74 0.73 -9.48
C GLN A 80 10.64 1.43 -8.45
N LYS A 81 10.19 2.46 -7.75
CA LYS A 81 10.91 3.09 -6.62
C LYS A 81 11.03 2.16 -5.42
N SER A 82 10.01 1.34 -5.16
CA SER A 82 10.04 0.32 -4.10
C SER A 82 10.89 -0.91 -4.44
N ASN A 83 11.01 -1.24 -5.74
CA ASN A 83 11.81 -2.35 -6.25
C ASN A 83 13.20 -1.94 -6.69
N SER A 84 13.45 -0.65 -6.93
CA SER A 84 14.80 -0.15 -7.18
C SER A 84 15.56 -0.33 -5.88
N PRO A 85 16.70 -1.06 -5.88
CA PRO A 85 17.55 -1.13 -4.71
C PRO A 85 17.84 0.32 -4.30
N SER A 86 17.41 0.70 -3.09
CA SER A 86 17.66 2.03 -2.56
C SER A 86 19.14 2.30 -2.74
N ALA A 87 19.48 3.34 -3.51
CA ALA A 87 20.86 3.71 -3.76
C ALA A 87 21.60 3.81 -2.41
N PHE A 88 22.46 2.82 -2.18
CA PHE A 88 23.58 2.82 -1.23
C PHE A 88 23.36 3.52 0.11
N SER A 89 22.49 2.97 0.96
CA SER A 89 22.89 2.65 2.33
C SER A 89 21.99 1.54 2.86
N VAL A 90 22.38 0.29 2.63
CA VAL A 90 21.94 -0.76 3.56
C VAL A 90 22.55 -0.34 4.90
N PRO A 91 21.76 0.03 5.92
CA PRO A 91 22.34 0.41 7.20
C PRO A 91 23.21 -0.74 7.64
N SER A 92 24.51 -0.47 7.84
CA SER A 92 25.45 -1.50 8.25
C SER A 92 24.98 -2.10 9.57
N ARG A 93 25.33 -3.36 9.83
CA ARG A 93 25.11 -3.98 11.14
C ARG A 93 25.60 -3.04 12.26
N PRO A 94 24.85 -2.85 13.36
CA PRO A 94 25.26 -1.97 14.45
C PRO A 94 26.61 -2.39 15.01
N SER A 95 27.43 -1.39 15.33
CA SER A 95 28.79 -1.61 15.82
C SER A 95 28.82 -1.97 17.30
N LYS A 96 27.90 -1.39 18.08
CA LYS A 96 27.66 -1.74 19.48
C LYS A 96 26.32 -2.43 19.56
N LEU A 97 26.35 -3.72 19.85
CA LEU A 97 25.16 -4.55 19.98
C LEU A 97 24.53 -4.28 21.35
N ILE A 98 23.24 -3.95 21.37
CA ILE A 98 22.46 -3.82 22.60
C ILE A 98 21.59 -5.06 22.78
N TRP A 99 20.95 -5.48 21.70
CA TRP A 99 20.03 -6.61 21.70
C TRP A 99 20.08 -7.34 20.37
N HIS A 100 19.86 -8.64 20.41
CA HIS A 100 19.74 -9.51 19.24
C HIS A 100 18.68 -10.56 19.56
N GLY A 101 17.86 -10.92 18.59
CA GLY A 101 16.86 -11.96 18.80
C GLY A 101 15.95 -12.20 17.61
N VAL A 102 15.02 -13.14 17.80
CA VAL A 102 13.98 -13.46 16.81
C VAL A 102 12.69 -12.77 17.23
N VAL A 103 12.07 -12.07 16.27
CA VAL A 103 10.77 -11.43 16.44
C VAL A 103 9.80 -12.03 15.43
N ARG A 104 8.70 -12.61 15.91
CA ARG A 104 7.61 -13.04 15.06
C ARG A 104 6.67 -11.87 14.79
N HIS A 105 6.57 -11.47 13.54
CA HIS A 105 5.66 -10.40 13.12
C HIS A 105 5.10 -10.68 11.72
N TYR A 106 3.84 -10.31 11.51
CA TYR A 106 3.06 -10.70 10.32
C TYR A 106 3.01 -12.22 10.06
N GLY A 107 3.15 -13.04 11.10
CA GLY A 107 3.14 -14.51 11.00
C GLY A 107 4.44 -15.13 10.46
N ALA A 108 5.51 -14.34 10.29
CA ALA A 108 6.84 -14.82 9.93
C ALA A 108 7.88 -14.41 10.98
N ASP A 109 8.99 -15.13 11.03
CA ASP A 109 10.07 -14.88 11.97
C ASP A 109 11.11 -13.94 11.35
N TRP A 110 11.58 -12.97 12.13
CA TRP A 110 12.55 -11.95 11.72
C TRP A 110 13.71 -11.95 12.70
N PHE A 111 14.92 -12.11 12.19
CA PHE A 111 16.15 -12.03 12.98
C PHE A 111 16.59 -10.57 13.01
N VAL A 112 16.50 -9.96 14.19
CA VAL A 112 16.70 -8.53 14.35
C VAL A 112 17.77 -8.27 15.40
N THR A 113 18.57 -7.25 15.14
CA THR A 113 19.67 -6.80 15.98
C THR A 113 19.52 -5.31 16.21
N VAL A 114 19.43 -4.89 17.46
CA VAL A 114 19.33 -3.48 17.87
C VAL A 114 20.65 -3.03 18.45
N GLY A 115 21.11 -1.85 18.04
CA GLY A 115 22.36 -1.31 18.53
C GLY A 115 22.65 0.11 18.09
N GLU A 116 23.87 0.56 18.35
CA GLU A 116 24.33 1.90 18.02
C GLU A 116 25.34 1.91 16.85
N PRO A 117 25.30 2.94 16.00
CA PRO A 117 26.26 3.13 14.92
C PRO A 117 27.63 3.48 15.49
N ARG A 118 28.68 3.34 14.68
CA ARG A 118 30.05 3.68 15.10
C ARG A 118 30.22 5.18 15.38
N ARG A 119 29.43 6.02 14.70
CA ARG A 119 29.36 7.47 14.88
C ARG A 119 27.91 7.86 15.13
N GLY A 120 27.66 8.51 16.27
CA GLY A 120 26.32 8.88 16.73
C GLY A 120 25.83 8.00 17.89
N SER A 121 24.77 8.45 18.55
CA SER A 121 24.12 7.77 19.68
C SER A 121 22.71 7.26 19.35
N GLN A 122 22.26 7.42 18.10
CA GLN A 122 20.93 7.00 17.71
C GLN A 122 20.88 5.48 17.55
N ARG A 123 20.11 4.83 18.43
CA ARG A 123 19.85 3.39 18.38
C ARG A 123 18.94 3.07 17.19
N TYR A 124 19.20 1.95 16.52
CA TYR A 124 18.39 1.47 15.41
C TYR A 124 18.33 -0.06 15.38
N ALA A 125 17.29 -0.58 14.74
CA ALA A 125 17.13 -2.01 14.45
C ALA A 125 17.66 -2.34 13.05
N TYR A 126 18.42 -3.42 12.99
CA TYR A 126 18.94 -4.04 11.78
C TYR A 126 18.35 -5.43 11.63
N ILE A 127 17.74 -5.72 10.48
CA ILE A 127 17.23 -7.07 10.19
C ILE A 127 18.37 -7.85 9.56
N GLU A 128 18.85 -8.89 10.25
CA GLU A 128 19.90 -9.78 9.76
C GLU A 128 19.34 -10.77 8.74
N LYS A 129 18.12 -11.28 8.98
CA LYS A 129 17.47 -12.28 8.14
C LYS A 129 15.96 -12.23 8.32
N GLY A 130 15.19 -12.35 7.24
CA GLY A 130 13.73 -12.40 7.31
C GLY A 130 13.06 -11.88 6.04
N PRO A 131 11.82 -12.29 5.74
CA PRO A 131 10.93 -13.15 6.53
C PRO A 131 11.33 -14.63 6.50
N CYS A 132 11.40 -15.27 7.66
CA CYS A 132 11.70 -16.69 7.82
C CYS A 132 10.48 -17.51 8.24
N CYS A 133 10.48 -18.79 7.90
CA CYS A 133 9.42 -19.70 8.27
C CYS A 133 9.43 -19.96 9.78
N PRO A 134 8.27 -19.86 10.46
CA PRO A 134 8.18 -20.10 11.91
C PRO A 134 8.50 -21.55 12.33
N ASN A 135 8.42 -22.50 11.40
CA ASN A 135 8.61 -23.93 11.70
C ASN A 135 10.05 -24.41 11.45
N CYS A 136 10.68 -23.96 10.37
CA CYS A 136 12.01 -24.44 9.96
C CYS A 136 13.07 -23.34 9.84
N GLN A 137 12.73 -22.07 10.14
CA GLN A 137 13.64 -20.91 10.10
C GLN A 137 14.28 -20.62 8.73
N THR A 138 13.87 -21.31 7.68
CA THR A 138 14.27 -21.05 6.28
C THR A 138 13.64 -19.76 5.77
N GLU A 139 14.41 -18.99 5.01
CA GLU A 139 13.93 -17.75 4.41
C GLU A 139 12.80 -18.02 3.41
N MET A 140 11.71 -17.28 3.53
CA MET A 140 10.50 -17.52 2.74
C MET A 140 10.52 -16.75 1.42
N LEU A 141 10.05 -17.41 0.37
CA LEU A 141 9.94 -16.83 -0.96
C LEU A 141 8.68 -15.97 -1.10
N ARG A 142 8.82 -14.80 -1.74
CA ARG A 142 7.69 -13.93 -2.07
C ARG A 142 6.93 -14.50 -3.27
N ARG A 143 5.66 -14.88 -3.08
CA ARG A 143 4.82 -15.46 -4.14
C ARG A 143 3.44 -14.79 -4.20
N ASN A 144 2.78 -14.93 -5.35
CA ASN A 144 1.38 -14.54 -5.53
C ASN A 144 0.56 -15.82 -5.71
N LYS A 145 -0.44 -16.03 -4.85
CA LYS A 145 -1.38 -17.16 -4.94
C LYS A 145 -2.75 -16.64 -5.34
N THR A 146 -3.34 -17.23 -6.37
CA THR A 146 -4.68 -16.88 -6.84
C THR A 146 -5.72 -17.42 -5.86
N ARG A 147 -6.66 -16.59 -5.40
CA ARG A 147 -7.82 -16.98 -4.61
C ARG A 147 -9.06 -16.51 -5.36
N LEU A 148 -9.96 -17.44 -5.70
CA LEU A 148 -11.23 -17.22 -6.42
C LEU A 148 -11.13 -16.25 -7.62
N PHE A 149 -11.10 -16.84 -8.82
CA PHE A 149 -11.26 -16.28 -10.17
C PHE A 149 -10.42 -15.04 -10.60
N VAL A 150 -10.08 -14.06 -9.73
CA VAL A 150 -9.27 -12.88 -10.10
C VAL A 150 -8.42 -12.31 -8.95
N LEU A 151 -8.72 -12.61 -7.67
CA LEU A 151 -8.00 -12.01 -6.54
C LEU A 151 -6.65 -12.71 -6.30
N LYS A 152 -5.55 -12.03 -6.66
CA LYS A 152 -4.19 -12.47 -6.30
C LYS A 152 -3.88 -12.06 -4.87
N ARG A 153 -3.70 -13.04 -3.98
CA ARG A 153 -3.15 -12.84 -2.64
C ARG A 153 -1.63 -12.92 -2.69
N ARG A 154 -0.95 -12.04 -1.97
CA ARG A 154 0.50 -12.08 -1.81
C ARG A 154 0.82 -12.88 -0.56
N VAL A 155 1.72 -13.83 -0.68
CA VAL A 155 2.06 -14.78 0.38
C VAL A 155 3.58 -14.94 0.46
N TRP A 156 4.04 -15.35 1.63
CA TRP A 156 5.35 -15.92 1.84
C TRP A 156 5.20 -17.44 1.81
N LEU A 157 6.02 -18.11 1.00
CA LEU A 157 6.04 -19.56 0.86
C LEU A 157 7.39 -20.07 1.33
N CYS A 158 7.40 -20.98 2.30
CA CYS A 158 8.63 -21.67 2.67
C CYS A 158 9.01 -22.67 1.57
N PRO A 159 10.26 -22.67 1.07
CA PRO A 159 10.71 -23.63 0.07
C PRO A 159 10.90 -25.05 0.62
N GLU A 160 11.09 -25.22 1.94
CA GLU A 160 11.39 -26.53 2.55
C GLU A 160 10.13 -27.22 3.08
N CYS A 161 9.34 -26.54 3.90
CA CYS A 161 8.16 -27.12 4.53
C CYS A 161 6.83 -26.70 3.87
N GLU A 162 6.90 -25.99 2.74
CA GLU A 162 5.74 -25.49 1.97
C GLU A 162 4.72 -24.66 2.77
N THR A 163 5.10 -24.22 3.97
CA THR A 163 4.23 -23.42 4.84
C THR A 163 3.94 -22.07 4.17
N VAL A 164 2.66 -21.71 4.14
CA VAL A 164 2.17 -20.48 3.53
C VAL A 164 1.81 -19.49 4.63
N VAL A 165 2.46 -18.34 4.64
CA VAL A 165 2.14 -17.22 5.51
C VAL A 165 1.62 -16.07 4.66
N ASP A 166 0.58 -15.42 5.14
CA ASP A 166 -0.05 -14.33 4.41
C ASP A 166 0.71 -13.02 4.59
N ARG A 167 0.99 -12.32 3.48
CA ARG A 167 1.64 -11.01 3.57
C ARG A 167 0.64 -9.94 4.05
N PRO A 168 1.09 -9.00 4.89
CA PRO A 168 0.25 -7.88 5.32
C PRO A 168 -0.14 -7.03 4.10
N LYS A 169 -1.40 -6.59 4.07
CA LYS A 169 -1.90 -5.72 2.99
C LYS A 169 -1.56 -4.25 3.23
N GLU A 170 -1.42 -3.85 4.49
CA GLU A 170 -1.27 -2.46 4.92
C GLU A 170 0.17 -1.94 4.73
N MET A 171 1.17 -2.71 5.13
CA MET A 171 2.61 -2.38 5.03
C MET A 171 3.32 -3.14 3.90
N LEU A 172 2.59 -3.39 2.81
CA LEU A 172 3.08 -4.21 1.71
C LEU A 172 4.29 -3.54 1.04
N PHE A 173 5.41 -4.27 0.90
CA PHE A 173 6.73 -3.81 0.46
C PHE A 173 7.54 -3.01 1.49
N GLU A 174 6.93 -2.60 2.59
CA GLU A 174 7.60 -1.93 3.71
C GLU A 174 7.58 -2.81 4.98
N GLU A 175 7.44 -4.14 4.81
CA GLU A 175 7.29 -5.05 5.93
C GLU A 175 8.49 -4.96 6.89
N GLU A 176 9.70 -4.87 6.34
CA GLU A 176 10.93 -4.67 7.09
C GLU A 176 10.93 -3.36 7.91
N ARG A 177 10.39 -2.27 7.35
CA ARG A 177 10.28 -0.99 8.08
C ARG A 177 9.28 -1.11 9.22
N GLY A 178 8.14 -1.76 8.98
CA GLY A 178 7.14 -2.05 10.01
C GLY A 178 7.76 -2.84 11.17
N VAL A 179 8.50 -3.92 10.87
CA VAL A 179 9.20 -4.73 11.88
C VAL A 179 10.23 -3.90 12.64
N LYS A 180 11.07 -3.12 11.95
CA LYS A 180 12.06 -2.25 12.61
C LYS A 180 11.43 -1.27 13.58
N ASN A 181 10.37 -0.57 13.16
CA ASN A 181 9.70 0.42 14.00
C ASN A 181 9.10 -0.21 15.26
N VAL A 182 8.51 -1.39 15.14
CA VAL A 182 7.97 -2.15 16.28
C VAL A 182 9.11 -2.57 17.22
N VAL A 183 10.17 -3.16 16.67
CA VAL A 183 11.31 -3.63 17.48
C VAL A 183 12.01 -2.46 18.19
N GLU A 184 12.31 -1.37 17.48
CA GLU A 184 12.92 -0.18 18.07
C GLU A 184 12.07 0.38 19.21
N LYS A 185 10.76 0.53 19.00
CA LYS A 185 9.84 1.02 20.03
C LYS A 185 9.87 0.16 21.29
N HIS A 186 9.77 -1.15 21.14
CA HIS A 186 9.63 -2.06 22.27
C HIS A 186 10.96 -2.39 22.96
N VAL A 187 12.05 -2.57 22.20
CA VAL A 187 13.38 -2.79 22.77
C VAL A 187 13.90 -1.52 23.45
N ILE A 188 13.65 -0.33 22.90
CA ILE A 188 14.05 0.91 23.59
C ILE A 188 13.24 1.10 24.88
N ALA A 189 11.94 0.80 24.86
CA ALA A 189 11.10 0.85 26.06
C ALA A 189 11.54 -0.17 27.12
N SER A 190 11.92 -1.38 26.71
CA SER A 190 12.38 -2.41 27.65
C SER A 190 13.68 -2.02 28.34
N LEU A 191 14.59 -1.31 27.68
CA LEU A 191 15.83 -0.82 28.29
C LEU A 191 15.59 0.16 29.46
N SER A 192 14.41 0.78 29.55
CA SER A 192 14.01 1.63 30.66
C SER A 192 13.18 0.92 31.73
N ALA A 193 12.82 -0.35 31.51
CA ALA A 193 12.07 -1.15 32.48
C ALA A 193 13.01 -1.83 33.49
N ASP A 194 12.51 -2.03 34.71
CA ASP A 194 13.26 -2.70 35.78
C ASP A 194 13.56 -4.17 35.43
N ASP A 195 12.60 -4.85 34.79
CA ASP A 195 12.80 -6.14 34.11
C ASP A 195 12.44 -6.06 32.62
N PRO A 196 13.44 -5.88 31.74
CA PRO A 196 13.23 -5.78 30.30
C PRO A 196 12.71 -7.08 29.67
N GLU A 197 12.88 -8.21 30.35
CA GLU A 197 12.55 -9.52 29.79
C GLU A 197 11.07 -9.83 29.92
N GLU A 198 10.57 -9.65 31.14
CA GLU A 198 9.14 -9.73 31.44
C GLU A 198 8.34 -8.70 30.63
N TYR A 199 8.88 -7.48 30.42
CA TYR A 199 8.20 -6.46 29.63
C TYR A 199 7.99 -6.87 28.16
N ILE A 200 9.01 -7.43 27.50
CA ILE A 200 8.89 -7.82 26.09
C ILE A 200 8.02 -9.07 25.94
N GLU A 201 8.10 -10.02 26.87
CA GLU A 201 7.23 -11.20 26.87
C GLU A 201 5.76 -10.86 27.11
N SER A 202 5.47 -9.76 27.84
CA SER A 202 4.11 -9.26 28.05
C SER A 202 3.45 -8.62 26.82
N LEU A 203 4.19 -8.44 25.72
CA LEU A 203 3.68 -7.75 24.53
C LEU A 203 2.81 -8.68 23.67
N ASP A 204 1.50 -8.46 23.73
CA ASP A 204 0.54 -9.07 22.81
C ASP A 204 0.92 -8.78 21.35
N ASN A 205 1.06 -9.86 20.56
CA ASN A 205 1.43 -9.88 19.12
C ASN A 205 2.92 -9.86 18.77
N ILE A 206 3.84 -9.93 19.74
CA ILE A 206 5.28 -10.07 19.48
C ILE A 206 5.78 -11.34 20.16
N ASP A 207 5.64 -12.47 19.45
CA ASP A 207 6.19 -13.73 19.92
C ASP A 207 7.72 -13.71 19.69
N THR A 208 8.46 -13.55 20.78
CA THR A 208 9.93 -13.58 20.82
C THR A 208 10.43 -14.96 21.21
N GLY A 209 9.87 -16.01 20.59
CA GLY A 209 10.11 -17.42 20.96
C GLY A 209 11.57 -17.91 21.01
N GLN A 210 12.55 -17.10 20.60
CA GLN A 210 13.97 -17.30 20.93
C GLN A 210 14.60 -15.96 21.33
N TRP A 211 14.61 -15.70 22.62
CA TRP A 211 15.38 -14.63 23.24
C TRP A 211 16.87 -14.79 22.95
N GLY A 212 17.42 -13.88 22.14
CA GLY A 212 18.87 -13.72 22.07
C GLY A 212 19.33 -12.97 23.31
N LYS A 213 20.44 -13.45 23.90
CA LYS A 213 21.00 -12.92 25.14
C LYS A 213 21.36 -11.44 24.96
N ARG A 214 21.01 -10.60 25.94
CA ARG A 214 21.64 -9.28 26.10
C ARG A 214 23.16 -9.46 26.08
N VAL A 215 23.83 -8.82 25.13
CA VAL A 215 25.29 -8.77 25.12
C VAL A 215 25.66 -7.70 26.14
N ARG A 216 26.10 -8.13 27.33
CA ARG A 216 26.66 -7.25 28.36
C ARG A 216 27.97 -6.62 27.88
#